data_AF-A0A2R7QK67-F1
#
_entry.id   AF-A0A2R7QK67-F1
#
_cell.length_a   1.000
_cell.length_b   1.000
_cell.length_c   1.000
_cell.angle_alpha   90.00
_cell.angle_beta   90.00
_cell.angle_gamma   90.00
#
_symmetry.space_group_name_H-M   'P 1'
#
loop_
_entity.id
_entity.type
_entity.pdbx_description
1 polymer ?
#
loop_
_entity_poly.entity_id
_entity_poly.type
_entity_poly.pdbx_seq_one_letter_code
_entity_poly.pdbx_strand_id
1 'polypeptide(L)'
;AQTPAAPVAHVSRTARLQAFLSERYGKTAKLGGTWRGSWSQDGDTRPTDWRVCAEQPVVTGDSWQQLLAVCGWPLDGAHPDPGAIDFFVLRPEGDRFAVAAELTGQNFGSQGQPGTVQIIRAGSDFYGFRIEHGWFGQGYSLITQTLVLPGPNGLVEAGGVRSHIDNSGAYDCDAADAEPDCRTRLFDLDFTLTFDSRDPAARQWPLVIEETGVGCGATQVRREHRFTLDANTWTYTFPDALNREGCE
;
A
#
# COMPACT_ATOMS: atom_id res chain seq x y z
N ALA A 1 -51.70 13.68 23.48
CA ALA A 1 -50.55 14.26 22.74
C ALA A 1 -49.39 13.28 22.85
N GLN A 2 -48.92 12.72 21.74
CA GLN A 2 -47.71 11.89 21.72
C GLN A 2 -46.50 12.83 21.67
N THR A 3 -45.66 12.77 22.69
CA THR A 3 -44.38 13.48 22.73
C THR A 3 -43.50 12.95 21.60
N PRO A 4 -42.89 13.79 20.75
CA PRO A 4 -41.95 13.31 19.74
C PRO A 4 -40.79 12.62 20.44
N ALA A 5 -40.42 11.41 19.98
CA ALA A 5 -39.19 10.77 20.44
C ALA A 5 -38.02 11.72 20.16
N ALA A 6 -37.15 11.92 21.15
CA ALA A 6 -35.94 12.70 20.97
C ALA A 6 -35.13 12.10 19.80
N PRO A 7 -34.57 12.93 18.89
CA PRO A 7 -33.74 12.42 17.82
C PRO A 7 -32.58 11.63 18.43
N VAL A 8 -32.43 10.37 18.03
CA VAL A 8 -31.29 9.54 18.41
C VAL A 8 -30.04 10.29 17.95
N ALA A 9 -29.14 10.60 18.88
CA ALA A 9 -27.92 11.34 18.56
C ALA A 9 -27.09 10.50 17.58
N HIS A 10 -27.04 10.89 16.31
CA HIS A 10 -26.22 10.22 15.32
C HIS A 10 -24.74 10.38 15.68
N VAL A 11 -24.08 9.30 16.09
CA VAL A 11 -22.64 9.30 16.33
C VAL A 11 -21.90 9.48 15.01
N SER A 12 -21.07 10.52 14.94
CA SER A 12 -20.33 10.89 13.73
C SER A 12 -19.32 9.82 13.32
N ARG A 13 -19.00 9.75 12.03
CA ARG A 13 -17.95 8.87 11.47
C ARG A 13 -16.62 9.00 12.23
N THR A 14 -16.22 10.24 12.50
CA THR A 14 -14.99 10.56 13.25
C THR A 14 -15.04 10.01 14.67
N ALA A 15 -16.17 10.12 15.37
CA ALA A 15 -16.31 9.57 16.72
C ALA A 15 -16.25 8.03 16.71
N ARG A 16 -16.86 7.39 15.72
CA ARG A 16 -16.78 5.92 15.54
C ARG A 16 -15.36 5.46 15.25
N LEU A 17 -14.64 6.16 14.36
CA LEU A 17 -13.23 5.88 14.05
C LEU A 17 -12.34 6.03 15.28
N GLN A 18 -12.52 7.12 16.02
CA GLN A 18 -11.78 7.36 17.26
C GLN A 18 -12.04 6.28 18.30
N ALA A 19 -13.30 5.85 18.47
CA ALA A 19 -13.65 4.75 19.36
C ALA A 19 -12.99 3.43 18.94
N PHE A 20 -13.03 3.12 17.63
CA PHE A 20 -12.36 1.94 17.07
C PHE A 20 -10.84 1.95 17.34
N LEU A 21 -10.16 3.08 17.07
CA LEU A 21 -8.73 3.21 17.33
C LEU A 21 -8.40 3.04 18.81
N SER A 22 -9.20 3.64 19.70
CA SER A 22 -9.00 3.51 21.14
C SER A 22 -9.25 2.09 21.67
N GLU A 23 -10.20 1.36 21.09
CA GLU A 23 -10.46 -0.07 21.38
C GLU A 23 -9.30 -0.94 20.89
N ARG A 24 -8.78 -0.68 19.68
CA ARG A 24 -7.78 -1.52 19.01
C ARG A 24 -6.35 -1.27 19.48
N TYR A 25 -5.96 -0.01 19.67
CA TYR A 25 -4.58 0.41 19.97
C TYR A 25 -4.42 1.07 21.35
N GLY A 26 -5.50 1.15 22.13
CA GLY A 26 -5.50 1.74 23.46
C GLY A 26 -5.85 3.22 23.49
N LYS A 27 -6.05 3.76 24.71
CA LYS A 27 -6.65 5.09 24.95
C LYS A 27 -5.89 6.28 24.37
N THR A 28 -4.60 6.13 24.06
CA THR A 28 -3.75 7.17 23.48
C THR A 28 -3.84 7.24 21.96
N ALA A 29 -4.43 6.20 21.33
CA ALA A 29 -4.65 6.16 19.90
C ALA A 29 -5.60 7.27 19.46
N LYS A 30 -5.31 7.89 18.33
CA LYS A 30 -6.00 9.09 17.88
C LYS A 30 -6.04 9.17 16.36
N LEU A 31 -7.12 9.72 15.83
CA LEU A 31 -7.28 9.85 14.37
C LEU A 31 -6.24 10.79 13.74
N GLY A 32 -5.77 11.81 14.47
CA GLY A 32 -4.81 12.81 13.99
C GLY A 32 -3.49 12.78 14.76
N GLY A 33 -2.38 12.76 14.01
CA GLY A 33 -1.02 12.75 14.56
C GLY A 33 -0.55 11.35 15.01
N THR A 34 0.59 11.31 15.70
CA THR A 34 1.24 10.07 16.14
C THR A 34 0.93 9.73 17.59
N TRP A 35 0.83 8.44 17.91
CA TRP A 35 0.77 7.93 19.29
C TRP A 35 1.77 6.81 19.50
N ARG A 36 2.29 6.70 20.74
CA ARG A 36 3.20 5.63 21.13
C ARG A 36 2.40 4.37 21.45
N GLY A 37 2.86 3.24 20.91
CA GLY A 37 2.39 1.92 21.26
C GLY A 37 3.53 0.90 21.17
N SER A 38 3.15 -0.35 20.97
CA SER A 38 4.07 -1.47 20.76
C SER A 38 3.63 -2.26 19.54
N TRP A 39 4.58 -2.84 18.84
CA TRP A 39 4.33 -3.78 17.77
C TRP A 39 5.11 -5.06 18.06
N SER A 40 4.43 -6.20 17.95
CA SER A 40 5.03 -7.52 18.17
C SER A 40 5.14 -8.25 16.84
N GLN A 41 6.34 -8.73 16.52
CA GLN A 41 6.65 -9.49 15.32
C GLN A 41 7.59 -10.63 15.71
N ASP A 42 7.26 -11.86 15.30
CA ASP A 42 8.11 -13.05 15.51
C ASP A 42 8.60 -13.27 16.95
N GLY A 43 7.80 -12.83 17.94
CA GLY A 43 8.11 -12.92 19.36
C GLY A 43 8.81 -11.69 19.95
N ASP A 44 9.33 -10.80 19.11
CA ASP A 44 9.95 -9.54 19.53
C ASP A 44 8.93 -8.41 19.59
N THR A 45 8.97 -7.63 20.67
CA THR A 45 8.07 -6.49 20.87
C THR A 45 8.87 -5.20 20.89
N ARG A 46 8.58 -4.32 19.94
CA ARG A 46 9.31 -3.07 19.74
C ARG A 46 8.44 -1.85 20.05
N PRO A 47 8.96 -0.83 20.74
CA PRO A 47 8.31 0.48 20.81
C PRO A 47 8.06 1.01 19.40
N THR A 48 6.83 1.44 19.13
CA THR A 48 6.42 1.86 17.78
C THR A 48 5.60 3.15 17.87
N ASP A 49 5.95 4.12 17.04
CA ASP A 49 5.08 5.28 16.80
C ASP A 49 4.05 4.92 15.73
N TRP A 50 2.77 4.99 16.10
CA TRP A 50 1.65 4.66 15.22
C TRP A 50 0.96 5.93 14.73
N ARG A 51 0.38 5.89 13.53
CA ARG A 51 -0.54 6.92 13.03
C ARG A 51 -1.56 6.33 12.07
N VAL A 52 -2.72 6.96 11.97
CA VAL A 52 -3.62 6.73 10.82
C VAL A 52 -2.97 7.33 9.58
N CYS A 53 -2.57 6.49 8.63
CA CYS A 53 -1.85 6.92 7.42
C CYS A 53 -2.77 7.06 6.21
N ALA A 54 -3.89 6.34 6.16
CA ALA A 54 -4.94 6.58 5.17
C ALA A 54 -6.30 6.24 5.78
N GLU A 55 -7.32 7.05 5.47
CA GLU A 55 -8.69 6.76 5.83
C GLU A 55 -9.63 7.36 4.77
N GLN A 56 -10.64 6.62 4.33
CA GLN A 56 -11.64 7.12 3.40
C GLN A 56 -12.96 6.35 3.54
N PRO A 57 -14.12 7.03 3.59
CA PRO A 57 -15.40 6.38 3.42
C PRO A 57 -15.61 6.08 1.92
N VAL A 58 -16.04 4.86 1.61
CA VAL A 58 -16.29 4.41 0.24
C VAL A 58 -17.69 3.84 0.13
N VAL A 59 -18.31 3.96 -1.05
CA VAL A 59 -19.62 3.37 -1.32
C VAL A 59 -19.41 2.01 -1.98
N THR A 60 -20.04 0.98 -1.42
CA THR A 60 -19.99 -0.40 -1.92
C THR A 60 -21.42 -0.93 -2.06
N GLY A 61 -21.91 -1.06 -3.29
CA GLY A 61 -23.33 -1.32 -3.55
C GLY A 61 -24.23 -0.25 -2.91
N ASP A 62 -25.23 -0.68 -2.14
CA ASP A 62 -26.20 0.20 -1.47
C ASP A 62 -25.76 0.69 -0.07
N SER A 63 -24.54 0.37 0.35
CA SER A 63 -24.01 0.74 1.66
C SER A 63 -22.66 1.46 1.55
N TRP A 64 -22.14 1.90 2.68
CA TRP A 64 -20.80 2.46 2.76
C TRP A 64 -19.92 1.68 3.73
N GLN A 65 -18.62 1.72 3.44
CA GLN A 65 -17.57 1.15 4.25
C GLN A 65 -16.55 2.25 4.56
N GLN A 66 -15.80 2.06 5.63
CA GLN A 66 -14.67 2.91 5.97
C GLN A 66 -13.39 2.09 5.79
N LEU A 67 -12.58 2.48 4.81
CA LEU A 67 -11.23 1.95 4.69
C LEU A 67 -10.33 2.73 5.64
N LEU A 68 -9.45 2.00 6.32
CA LEU A 68 -8.52 2.56 7.30
C LEU A 68 -7.19 1.80 7.20
N ALA A 69 -6.10 2.54 7.09
CA ALA A 69 -4.75 2.03 7.26
C ALA A 69 -4.08 2.73 8.46
N VAL A 70 -3.50 1.92 9.35
CA VAL A 70 -2.74 2.38 10.51
C VAL A 70 -1.30 1.94 10.32
N CYS A 71 -0.39 2.90 10.23
CA CYS A 71 1.01 2.67 9.96
C CYS A 71 1.82 2.81 11.26
N GLY A 72 2.81 1.96 11.45
CA GLY A 72 3.71 1.93 12.58
C GLY A 72 5.17 2.09 12.17
N TRP A 73 5.89 2.97 12.87
CA TRP A 73 7.33 3.18 12.76
C TRP A 73 8.02 2.67 14.03
N PRO A 74 8.68 1.50 14.00
CA PRO A 74 9.55 1.05 15.08
C PRO A 74 10.64 2.08 15.34
N LEU A 75 10.91 2.38 16.62
CA LEU A 75 11.87 3.43 16.98
C LEU A 75 13.33 3.04 16.79
N ASP A 76 13.58 1.74 16.68
CA ASP A 76 14.88 1.09 16.63
C ASP A 76 15.09 0.35 15.29
N GLY A 77 14.38 0.77 14.24
CA GLY A 77 14.49 0.16 12.91
C GLY A 77 15.89 0.30 12.32
N ALA A 78 16.60 -0.83 12.17
CA ALA A 78 17.82 -0.92 11.39
C ALA A 78 17.53 -0.80 9.88
N HIS A 79 18.57 -0.70 9.06
CA HIS A 79 18.41 -0.55 7.62
C HIS A 79 17.47 -1.57 6.95
N PRO A 80 17.55 -2.89 7.21
CA PRO A 80 16.64 -3.85 6.59
C PRO A 80 15.26 -3.90 7.26
N ASP A 81 15.06 -3.22 8.39
CA ASP A 81 13.87 -3.40 9.19
C ASP A 81 12.67 -2.74 8.51
N PRO A 82 11.54 -3.44 8.36
CA PRO A 82 10.33 -2.87 7.82
C PRO A 82 9.61 -2.00 8.86
N GLY A 83 8.71 -1.15 8.38
CA GLY A 83 7.61 -0.63 9.19
C GLY A 83 6.41 -1.57 9.19
N ALA A 84 5.43 -1.28 10.06
CA ALA A 84 4.20 -2.05 10.18
C ALA A 84 3.04 -1.32 9.47
N ILE A 85 2.13 -2.07 8.86
CA ILE A 85 0.83 -1.55 8.42
C ILE A 85 -0.29 -2.52 8.80
N ASP A 86 -1.34 -1.96 9.39
CA ASP A 86 -2.61 -2.63 9.61
C ASP A 86 -3.68 -2.04 8.68
N PHE A 87 -4.38 -2.90 7.96
CA PHE A 87 -5.46 -2.53 7.06
C PHE A 87 -6.80 -3.01 7.61
N PHE A 88 -7.81 -2.16 7.50
CA PHE A 88 -9.17 -2.46 7.93
C PHE A 88 -10.19 -2.00 6.89
N VAL A 89 -11.20 -2.85 6.69
CA VAL A 89 -12.48 -2.48 6.09
C VAL A 89 -13.51 -2.53 7.20
N LEU A 90 -14.09 -1.37 7.51
CA LEU A 90 -15.02 -1.21 8.62
C LEU A 90 -16.43 -0.94 8.09
N ARG A 91 -17.44 -1.56 8.71
CA ARG A 91 -18.86 -1.28 8.43
C ARG A 91 -19.49 -0.56 9.61
N PRO A 92 -20.32 0.46 9.36
CA PRO A 92 -21.06 1.11 10.43
C PRO A 92 -22.05 0.12 11.06
N GLU A 93 -22.06 0.01 12.38
CA GLU A 93 -23.02 -0.79 13.13
C GLU A 93 -23.47 -0.03 14.38
N GLY A 94 -24.74 0.40 14.40
CA GLY A 94 -25.26 1.24 15.49
C GLY A 94 -24.43 2.51 15.65
N ASP A 95 -23.75 2.66 16.78
CA ASP A 95 -22.87 3.79 17.13
C ASP A 95 -21.37 3.46 17.05
N ARG A 96 -21.01 2.31 16.49
CA ARG A 96 -19.61 1.85 16.33
C ARG A 96 -19.30 1.46 14.89
N PHE A 97 -18.05 1.07 14.68
CA PHE A 97 -17.64 0.30 13.53
C PHE A 97 -17.49 -1.17 13.94
N ALA A 98 -17.89 -2.06 13.04
CA ALA A 98 -17.55 -3.47 13.06
C ALA A 98 -16.51 -3.76 11.98
N VAL A 99 -15.57 -4.65 12.26
CA VAL A 99 -14.57 -5.10 11.29
C VAL A 99 -15.23 -6.03 10.29
N ALA A 100 -15.24 -5.62 9.02
CA ALA A 100 -15.72 -6.46 7.92
C ALA A 100 -14.59 -7.31 7.32
N ALA A 101 -13.38 -6.73 7.27
CA ALA A 101 -12.15 -7.42 6.91
C ALA A 101 -10.96 -6.69 7.56
N GLU A 102 -9.92 -7.43 7.89
CA GLU A 102 -8.65 -6.86 8.34
C GLU A 102 -7.47 -7.68 7.81
N LEU A 103 -6.32 -7.01 7.67
CA LEU A 103 -5.02 -7.63 7.42
C LEU A 103 -3.99 -6.83 8.23
N THR A 104 -3.50 -7.40 9.31
CA THR A 104 -2.70 -6.69 10.32
C THR A 104 -1.28 -7.23 10.42
N GLY A 105 -0.36 -6.45 10.97
CA GLY A 105 1.03 -6.81 11.19
C GLY A 105 1.81 -7.00 9.90
N GLN A 106 1.40 -6.31 8.81
CA GLN A 106 2.08 -6.44 7.53
C GLN A 106 3.37 -5.62 7.52
N ASN A 107 4.38 -6.14 6.84
CA ASN A 107 5.73 -5.57 6.80
C ASN A 107 5.98 -4.90 5.46
N PHE A 108 6.26 -3.61 5.49
CA PHE A 108 6.56 -2.83 4.29
C PHE A 108 7.76 -1.92 4.49
N GLY A 109 8.43 -1.60 3.38
CA GLY A 109 9.55 -0.68 3.33
C GLY A 109 10.79 -1.12 4.10
N SER A 110 11.57 -0.14 4.52
CA SER A 110 12.90 -0.33 5.13
C SER A 110 13.18 0.79 6.13
N GLN A 111 14.25 0.65 6.94
CA GLN A 111 14.63 1.64 7.98
C GLN A 111 13.51 1.95 8.98
N GLY A 112 12.67 0.95 9.31
CA GLY A 112 11.49 1.10 10.16
C GLY A 112 10.36 1.92 9.53
N GLN A 113 10.43 2.23 8.22
CA GLN A 113 9.42 3.03 7.54
C GLN A 113 8.52 2.15 6.67
N PRO A 114 7.19 2.14 6.90
CA PRO A 114 6.24 1.32 6.13
C PRO A 114 5.96 1.84 4.71
N GLY A 115 6.50 2.99 4.32
CA GLY A 115 6.16 3.66 3.07
C GLY A 115 4.89 4.52 3.15
N THR A 116 4.25 4.74 2.00
CA THR A 116 3.04 5.56 1.87
C THR A 116 1.84 4.70 1.47
N VAL A 117 0.67 4.97 2.06
CA VAL A 117 -0.57 4.24 1.77
C VAL A 117 -1.57 5.15 1.09
N GLN A 118 -2.17 4.67 0.01
CA GLN A 118 -3.26 5.34 -0.69
C GLN A 118 -4.46 4.38 -0.73
N ILE A 119 -5.66 4.93 -0.55
CA ILE A 119 -6.89 4.20 -0.82
C ILE A 119 -7.20 4.34 -2.31
N ILE A 120 -7.39 3.20 -2.98
CA ILE A 120 -7.59 3.10 -4.42
C ILE A 120 -8.97 2.55 -4.75
N ARG A 121 -9.51 2.96 -5.91
CA ARG A 121 -10.70 2.38 -6.52
C ARG A 121 -10.26 1.50 -7.69
N ALA A 122 -10.36 0.20 -7.52
CA ALA A 122 -9.97 -0.84 -8.48
C ALA A 122 -11.15 -1.42 -9.26
N GLY A 123 -12.32 -0.79 -9.20
CA GLY A 123 -13.55 -1.23 -9.86
C GLY A 123 -14.75 -0.36 -9.48
N SER A 124 -15.94 -0.71 -9.99
CA SER A 124 -17.17 0.06 -9.74
C SER A 124 -17.44 0.29 -8.25
N ASP A 125 -17.28 -0.74 -7.43
CA ASP A 125 -17.52 -0.78 -5.99
C ASP A 125 -16.41 -1.55 -5.25
N PHE A 126 -15.24 -1.66 -5.88
CA PHE A 126 -14.11 -2.45 -5.42
C PHE A 126 -12.96 -1.52 -5.05
N TYR A 127 -12.74 -1.36 -3.74
CA TYR A 127 -11.73 -0.47 -3.17
C TYR A 127 -10.72 -1.25 -2.36
N GLY A 128 -9.49 -0.75 -2.30
CA GLY A 128 -8.43 -1.33 -1.50
C GLY A 128 -7.33 -0.32 -1.22
N PHE A 129 -6.13 -0.83 -0.98
CA PHE A 129 -4.96 -0.02 -0.62
C PHE A 129 -3.85 -0.24 -1.64
N ARG A 130 -3.13 0.83 -1.97
CA ARG A 130 -1.83 0.79 -2.63
C ARG A 130 -0.78 1.29 -1.64
N ILE A 131 0.28 0.53 -1.46
CA ILE A 131 1.40 0.86 -0.61
C ILE A 131 2.59 1.11 -1.51
N GLU A 132 3.17 2.31 -1.47
CA GLU A 132 4.46 2.59 -2.11
C GLU A 132 5.55 2.61 -1.06
N HIS A 133 6.53 1.72 -1.20
CA HIS A 133 7.60 1.50 -0.23
C HIS A 133 8.88 1.12 -0.95
N GLY A 134 10.04 1.43 -0.37
CA GLY A 134 11.31 1.30 -1.06
C GLY A 134 12.43 0.70 -0.23
N TRP A 135 13.38 0.11 -0.95
CA TRP A 135 14.68 -0.29 -0.46
C TRP A 135 15.75 0.45 -1.25
N PHE A 136 16.77 0.94 -0.54
CA PHE A 136 17.90 1.65 -1.14
C PHE A 136 19.17 1.01 -0.61
N GLY A 137 20.08 0.58 -1.48
CA GLY A 137 21.29 -0.07 -1.01
C GLY A 137 22.26 -0.38 -2.13
N GLN A 138 23.55 -0.29 -1.82
CA GLN A 138 24.63 -0.59 -2.77
C GLN A 138 24.51 0.20 -4.09
N GLY A 139 23.95 1.41 -4.04
CA GLY A 139 23.73 2.25 -5.21
C GLY A 139 22.46 1.96 -6.02
N TYR A 140 21.60 1.04 -5.55
CA TYR A 140 20.30 0.75 -6.14
C TYR A 140 19.19 1.49 -5.39
N SER A 141 18.20 1.99 -6.15
CA SER A 141 16.90 2.43 -5.66
C SER A 141 15.83 1.47 -6.18
N LEU A 142 15.13 0.81 -5.27
CA LEU A 142 14.10 -0.18 -5.59
C LEU A 142 12.80 0.22 -4.89
N ILE A 143 11.93 0.92 -5.60
CA ILE A 143 10.63 1.37 -5.07
C ILE A 143 9.55 0.44 -5.63
N THR A 144 8.75 -0.12 -4.72
CA THR A 144 7.69 -1.09 -5.01
C THR A 144 6.34 -0.47 -4.65
N GLN A 145 5.35 -0.68 -5.53
CA GLN A 145 3.95 -0.48 -5.24
C GLN A 145 3.25 -1.84 -5.05
N THR A 146 2.74 -2.07 -3.84
CA THR A 146 2.01 -3.28 -3.47
C THR A 146 0.52 -2.98 -3.35
N LEU A 147 -0.32 -3.88 -3.85
CA LEU A 147 -1.77 -3.79 -3.74
C LEU A 147 -2.28 -4.70 -2.62
N VAL A 148 -3.15 -4.16 -1.76
CA VAL A 148 -3.94 -4.94 -0.80
C VAL A 148 -5.41 -4.76 -1.15
N LEU A 149 -6.08 -5.84 -1.55
CA LEU A 149 -7.44 -5.81 -2.09
C LEU A 149 -8.37 -6.75 -1.30
N PRO A 150 -9.70 -6.52 -1.34
CA PRO A 150 -10.66 -7.47 -0.82
C PRO A 150 -10.60 -8.79 -1.60
N GLY A 151 -10.38 -9.89 -0.89
CA GLY A 151 -10.48 -11.27 -1.34
C GLY A 151 -11.66 -12.01 -0.71
N PRO A 152 -11.75 -13.35 -0.86
CA PRO A 152 -12.90 -14.14 -0.42
C PRO A 152 -12.98 -14.27 1.11
N ASN A 153 -11.84 -14.20 1.79
CA ASN A 153 -11.72 -14.43 3.25
C ASN A 153 -11.25 -13.18 4.02
N GLY A 154 -11.26 -12.00 3.41
CA GLY A 154 -10.74 -10.78 4.01
C GLY A 154 -9.90 -9.96 3.04
N LEU A 155 -8.96 -9.19 3.55
CA LEU A 155 -7.99 -8.47 2.71
C LEU A 155 -6.82 -9.42 2.36
N VAL A 156 -6.32 -9.29 1.13
CA VAL A 156 -5.17 -10.06 0.63
C VAL A 156 -4.16 -9.13 -0.02
N GLU A 157 -2.87 -9.46 0.11
CA GLU A 157 -1.84 -8.87 -0.74
C GLU A 157 -2.03 -9.40 -2.17
N ALA A 158 -2.54 -8.55 -3.05
CA ALA A 158 -2.89 -8.91 -4.42
C ALA A 158 -1.69 -8.86 -5.37
N GLY A 159 -0.50 -8.49 -4.89
CA GLY A 159 0.74 -8.47 -5.65
C GLY A 159 1.48 -7.15 -5.56
N GLY A 160 2.79 -7.22 -5.77
CA GLY A 160 3.70 -6.09 -5.81
C GLY A 160 4.45 -6.00 -7.14
N VAL A 161 4.61 -4.78 -7.61
CA VAL A 161 5.40 -4.45 -8.80
C VAL A 161 6.23 -3.21 -8.49
N ARG A 162 7.34 -3.00 -9.19
CA ARG A 162 8.09 -1.76 -9.03
C ARG A 162 7.22 -0.55 -9.37
N SER A 163 7.44 0.57 -8.70
CA SER A 163 7.07 1.89 -9.22
C SER A 163 8.27 2.62 -9.79
N HIS A 164 9.47 2.32 -9.28
CA HIS A 164 10.74 2.84 -9.80
C HIS A 164 11.90 1.87 -9.51
N ILE A 165 12.81 1.72 -10.48
CA ILE A 165 14.11 1.05 -10.29
C ILE A 165 15.22 1.88 -10.92
N ASP A 166 16.31 2.07 -10.17
CA ASP A 166 17.52 2.74 -10.63
C ASP A 166 18.77 2.05 -10.04
N ASN A 167 19.86 2.04 -10.82
CA ASN A 167 21.17 1.58 -10.38
C ASN A 167 22.29 2.58 -10.68
N SER A 168 21.98 3.84 -10.98
CA SER A 168 22.96 4.88 -11.28
C SER A 168 24.00 5.06 -10.17
N GLY A 169 23.61 4.87 -8.91
CA GLY A 169 24.52 4.96 -7.76
C GLY A 169 25.47 3.78 -7.60
N ALA A 170 25.25 2.67 -8.33
CA ALA A 170 26.07 1.45 -8.24
C ALA A 170 27.29 1.47 -9.17
N TYR A 171 27.30 2.38 -10.15
CA TYR A 171 28.32 2.43 -11.19
C TYR A 171 28.84 3.87 -11.39
N ASP A 172 30.15 4.05 -11.32
CA ASP A 172 30.81 5.30 -11.70
C ASP A 172 31.28 5.21 -13.15
N CYS A 173 30.36 5.37 -14.09
CA CYS A 173 30.66 5.24 -15.52
C CYS A 173 31.39 6.46 -16.13
N ASP A 174 31.60 7.52 -15.35
CA ASP A 174 32.33 8.72 -15.78
C ASP A 174 33.77 8.73 -15.22
N ALA A 175 34.15 7.74 -14.42
CA ALA A 175 35.53 7.54 -13.95
C ALA A 175 36.51 7.31 -15.11
N ALA A 176 37.76 7.74 -14.91
CA ALA A 176 38.80 7.63 -15.94
C ALA A 176 39.16 6.17 -16.30
N ASP A 177 38.87 5.24 -15.39
CA ASP A 177 39.07 3.79 -15.50
C ASP A 177 37.75 3.03 -15.68
N ALA A 178 36.65 3.72 -16.01
CA ALA A 178 35.37 3.07 -16.26
C ALA A 178 35.47 2.04 -17.39
N GLU A 179 34.83 0.89 -17.18
CA GLU A 179 34.71 -0.15 -18.20
C GLU A 179 34.01 0.41 -19.46
N PRO A 180 34.47 0.06 -20.67
CA PRO A 180 33.92 0.60 -21.93
C PRO A 180 32.39 0.50 -22.07
N ASP A 181 31.80 -0.56 -21.50
CA ASP A 181 30.37 -0.85 -21.58
C ASP A 181 29.61 -0.51 -20.29
N CYS A 182 30.20 0.24 -19.35
CA CYS A 182 29.59 0.57 -18.06
C CYS A 182 28.17 1.12 -18.21
N ARG A 183 27.96 2.07 -19.13
CA ARG A 183 26.65 2.68 -19.39
C ARG A 183 25.59 1.70 -19.91
N THR A 184 26.00 0.58 -20.49
CA THR A 184 25.07 -0.45 -20.97
C THR A 184 24.47 -1.26 -19.82
N ARG A 185 25.04 -1.16 -18.62
CA ARG A 185 24.56 -1.83 -17.40
C ARG A 185 23.62 -0.96 -16.57
N LEU A 186 23.51 0.32 -16.92
CA LEU A 186 22.63 1.26 -16.24
C LEU A 186 21.17 1.04 -16.64
N PHE A 187 20.28 1.21 -15.67
CA PHE A 187 18.85 1.33 -15.90
C PHE A 187 18.25 2.35 -14.93
N ASP A 188 17.24 3.05 -15.40
CA ASP A 188 16.40 3.99 -14.68
C ASP A 188 15.01 3.89 -15.30
N LEU A 189 14.09 3.24 -14.58
CA LEU A 189 12.78 2.89 -15.10
C LEU A 189 11.69 3.20 -14.09
N ASP A 190 10.66 3.86 -14.56
CA ASP A 190 9.41 4.10 -13.86
C ASP A 190 8.32 3.16 -14.35
N PHE A 191 7.43 2.77 -13.44
CA PHE A 191 6.29 1.90 -13.70
C PHE A 191 5.03 2.56 -13.13
N THR A 192 4.24 3.20 -13.99
CA THR A 192 3.02 3.89 -13.58
C THR A 192 1.83 2.93 -13.62
N LEU A 193 1.27 2.61 -12.44
CA LEU A 193 0.10 1.75 -12.31
C LEU A 193 -1.19 2.57 -12.32
N THR A 194 -2.12 2.17 -13.18
CA THR A 194 -3.49 2.69 -13.26
C THR A 194 -4.51 1.56 -13.37
N PHE A 195 -5.77 1.84 -13.00
CA PHE A 195 -6.89 0.94 -13.26
C PHE A 195 -7.66 1.42 -14.49
N ASP A 196 -7.88 0.52 -15.43
CA ASP A 196 -8.60 0.79 -16.66
C ASP A 196 -10.12 0.84 -16.41
N SER A 197 -10.59 2.05 -16.14
CA SER A 197 -11.98 2.37 -15.82
C SER A 197 -12.89 2.58 -17.04
N ARG A 198 -12.47 2.15 -18.25
CA ARG A 198 -13.27 2.29 -19.48
C ARG A 198 -14.62 1.57 -19.43
N ASP A 199 -14.71 0.47 -18.69
CA ASP A 199 -16.00 -0.14 -18.31
C ASP A 199 -16.33 0.25 -16.86
N PRO A 200 -17.09 1.34 -16.63
CA PRO A 200 -17.37 1.81 -15.28
C PRO A 200 -18.30 0.89 -14.48
N ALA A 201 -18.97 -0.05 -15.13
CA ALA A 201 -19.87 -1.02 -14.50
C ALA A 201 -19.14 -2.31 -14.07
N ALA A 202 -17.92 -2.54 -14.58
CA ALA A 202 -17.12 -3.68 -14.19
C ALA A 202 -16.77 -3.61 -12.69
N ARG A 203 -17.10 -4.69 -11.98
CA ARG A 203 -16.79 -4.85 -10.56
C ARG A 203 -15.29 -4.76 -10.28
N GLN A 204 -14.47 -5.22 -11.20
CA GLN A 204 -13.01 -5.18 -11.13
C GLN A 204 -12.50 -4.63 -12.46
N TRP A 205 -11.68 -3.59 -12.39
CA TRP A 205 -11.02 -3.03 -13.55
C TRP A 205 -9.69 -3.74 -13.79
N PRO A 206 -9.34 -4.02 -15.05
CA PRO A 206 -8.00 -4.45 -15.39
C PRO A 206 -6.98 -3.39 -15.00
N LEU A 207 -5.81 -3.84 -14.59
CA LEU A 207 -4.69 -3.01 -14.21
C LEU A 207 -3.80 -2.77 -15.43
N VAL A 208 -3.32 -1.55 -15.59
CA VAL A 208 -2.40 -1.13 -16.66
C VAL A 208 -1.14 -0.55 -16.03
N ILE A 209 0.02 -1.00 -16.48
CA ILE A 209 1.33 -0.48 -16.10
C ILE A 209 1.99 0.12 -17.34
N GLU A 210 2.29 1.41 -17.29
CA GLU A 210 3.18 2.06 -18.26
C GLU A 210 4.62 1.99 -17.72
N GLU A 211 5.48 1.26 -18.41
CA GLU A 211 6.93 1.18 -18.16
C GLU A 211 7.63 2.20 -19.05
N THR A 212 8.38 3.13 -18.44
CA THR A 212 9.11 4.18 -19.15
C THR A 212 10.51 4.40 -18.58
N GLY A 213 11.43 4.88 -19.42
CA GLY A 213 12.76 5.31 -18.98
C GLY A 213 13.87 4.70 -19.84
N VAL A 214 15.02 4.45 -19.23
CA VAL A 214 16.18 3.85 -19.88
C VAL A 214 16.43 2.48 -19.30
N GLY A 215 16.29 1.45 -20.13
CA GLY A 215 16.66 0.09 -19.77
C GLY A 215 18.12 -0.21 -20.10
N CYS A 216 18.53 -1.42 -19.72
CA CYS A 216 19.85 -1.97 -20.06
C CYS A 216 20.15 -1.87 -21.57
N GLY A 217 21.43 -1.79 -21.90
CA GLY A 217 21.92 -1.47 -23.24
C GLY A 217 21.69 -0.01 -23.65
N ALA A 218 21.40 0.88 -22.68
CA ALA A 218 21.00 2.28 -22.92
C ALA A 218 19.78 2.39 -23.85
N THR A 219 18.85 1.43 -23.74
CA THR A 219 17.67 1.36 -24.60
C THR A 219 16.53 2.20 -24.03
N GLN A 220 15.92 3.04 -24.86
CA GLN A 220 14.71 3.76 -24.46
C GLN A 220 13.56 2.76 -24.34
N VAL A 221 12.89 2.77 -23.20
CA VAL A 221 11.76 1.89 -22.92
C VAL A 221 10.48 2.71 -22.86
N ARG A 222 9.47 2.25 -23.60
CA ARG A 222 8.09 2.64 -23.43
C ARG A 222 7.19 1.45 -23.76
N ARG A 223 6.59 0.86 -22.73
CA ARG A 223 5.77 -0.36 -22.87
C ARG A 223 4.53 -0.24 -22.01
N GLU A 224 3.44 -0.84 -22.48
CA GLU A 224 2.22 -0.98 -21.72
C GLU A 224 2.02 -2.45 -21.41
N HIS A 225 1.74 -2.74 -20.13
CA HIS A 225 1.44 -4.08 -19.65
C HIS A 225 0.04 -4.09 -19.06
N ARG A 226 -0.77 -5.09 -19.40
CA ARG A 226 -2.16 -5.20 -18.94
C ARG A 226 -2.36 -6.49 -18.16
N PHE A 227 -2.96 -6.36 -16.99
CA PHE A 227 -3.20 -7.46 -16.07
C PHE A 227 -4.67 -7.51 -15.65
N THR A 228 -5.17 -8.72 -15.46
CA THR A 228 -6.48 -8.96 -14.86
C THR A 228 -6.25 -9.67 -13.54
N LEU A 229 -7.06 -9.33 -12.52
CA LEU A 229 -7.04 -10.03 -11.25
C LEU A 229 -7.46 -11.49 -11.46
N ASP A 230 -6.65 -12.45 -11.04
CA ASP A 230 -7.04 -13.86 -11.07
C ASP A 230 -8.10 -14.13 -10.01
N ALA A 231 -9.27 -14.63 -10.42
CA ALA A 231 -10.41 -14.85 -9.53
C ALA A 231 -10.24 -16.04 -8.57
N ASN A 232 -9.28 -16.93 -8.83
CA ASN A 232 -8.97 -18.08 -7.99
C ASN A 232 -7.98 -17.71 -6.89
N THR A 233 -6.93 -16.98 -7.25
CA THR A 233 -5.85 -16.60 -6.31
C THR A 233 -6.07 -15.24 -5.67
N TRP A 234 -6.91 -14.38 -6.27
CA TRP A 234 -7.09 -12.98 -5.89
C TRP A 234 -5.80 -12.16 -5.94
N THR A 235 -4.94 -12.49 -6.90
CA THR A 235 -3.67 -11.81 -7.15
C THR A 235 -3.51 -11.40 -8.62
N TYR A 236 -2.68 -10.41 -8.87
CA TYR A 236 -2.12 -10.12 -10.18
C TYR A 236 -0.80 -10.89 -10.33
N THR A 237 -0.62 -11.55 -11.47
CA THR A 237 0.66 -12.18 -11.82
C THR A 237 1.51 -11.20 -12.61
N PHE A 238 2.45 -10.54 -11.92
CA PHE A 238 3.43 -9.69 -12.58
C PHE A 238 4.64 -10.51 -13.02
N PRO A 239 5.14 -10.33 -14.25
CA PRO A 239 6.35 -11.01 -14.70
C PRO A 239 7.58 -10.44 -13.98
N ASP A 240 8.58 -11.29 -13.75
CA ASP A 240 9.84 -10.92 -13.07
C ASP A 240 10.53 -9.71 -13.71
N ALA A 241 10.35 -9.51 -15.02
CA ALA A 241 10.87 -8.35 -15.74
C ALA A 241 10.41 -7.00 -15.17
N LEU A 242 9.22 -6.92 -14.54
CA LEU A 242 8.73 -5.71 -13.87
C LEU A 242 9.23 -5.58 -12.42
N ASN A 243 9.95 -6.57 -11.93
CA ASN A 243 10.54 -6.62 -10.58
C ASN A 243 12.06 -6.77 -10.57
N ARG A 244 12.68 -6.81 -11.75
CA ARG A 244 14.11 -7.04 -11.95
C ARG A 244 14.98 -6.06 -11.16
N GLU A 245 16.12 -6.56 -10.73
CA GLU A 245 17.17 -5.80 -10.02
C GLU A 245 18.48 -5.80 -10.83
N GLY A 246 18.43 -6.18 -12.11
CA GLY A 246 19.57 -6.35 -12.99
C GLY A 246 19.18 -6.41 -14.46
N CYS A 247 20.19 -6.59 -15.32
CA CYS A 247 20.04 -6.61 -16.78
C CYS A 247 19.81 -8.00 -17.39
N GLU A 248 19.70 -9.05 -16.57
CA GLU A 248 19.44 -10.43 -17.00
C GLU A 248 17.95 -10.78 -16.99
#